data_AF-A0A1F2U9N9-F1
#
_entry.id   AF-A0A1F2U9N9-F1
#
_cell.length_a   1.000
_cell.length_b   1.000
_cell.length_c   1.000
_cell.angle_alpha   90.00
_cell.angle_beta   90.00
_cell.angle_gamma   90.00
#
_symmetry.space_group_name_H-M   'P 1'
#
loop_
_entity.id
_entity.type
_entity.pdbx_description
1 polymer ?
#
loop_
_entity_poly.entity_id
_entity_poly.type
_entity_poly.pdbx_seq_one_letter_code
_entity_poly.pdbx_strand_id
1 'polypeptide(L)'
;MSVPNDLWVLQNANSIDTQPTWTLLSQTGDVPPRIEHFATAYDPISNRMTIAGGCCFYTNATRVLDFNGLAGVPQWTTLSPEDTLPPIGDAQLFGHDQFSNRLIVHGISPGSGTNATWLLSNANAVGATPMWVNSIPRGTSGSPPEGLILTASAYNAANKKFILALNRIDALGNLVPEVWVLSNADQQ
;
A
#
# COMPACT_ATOMS: atom_id res chain seq x y z
N MET A 1 0.37 5.57 22.04
CA MET A 1 0.04 6.60 21.04
C MET A 1 -1.39 6.31 20.57
N SER A 2 -2.28 7.31 20.47
CA SER A 2 -3.64 7.09 19.96
C SER A 2 -3.62 7.25 18.45
N VAL A 3 -3.64 6.15 17.71
CA VAL A 3 -3.80 6.17 16.25
C VAL A 3 -5.28 6.49 15.95
N PRO A 4 -5.63 7.62 15.29
CA PRO A 4 -7.01 7.91 14.89
C PRO A 4 -7.40 7.07 13.66
N ASN A 5 -8.69 6.93 13.39
CA ASN A 5 -9.22 6.33 12.16
C ASN A 5 -10.05 7.34 11.34
N ASP A 6 -9.81 8.64 11.58
CA ASP A 6 -10.48 9.75 10.92
C ASP A 6 -10.11 9.84 9.43
N LEU A 7 -11.01 10.40 8.62
CA LEU A 7 -10.72 10.78 7.23
C LEU A 7 -10.70 12.30 7.08
N TRP A 8 -9.56 12.79 6.66
CA TRP A 8 -9.35 14.20 6.35
C TRP A 8 -9.06 14.38 4.86
N VAL A 9 -9.64 15.42 4.27
CA VAL A 9 -9.39 15.80 2.88
C VAL A 9 -8.77 17.18 2.83
N LEU A 10 -7.67 17.31 2.09
CA LEU A 10 -7.04 18.60 1.79
C LEU A 10 -7.65 19.16 0.50
N GLN A 11 -8.43 20.22 0.64
CA GLN A 11 -8.93 20.98 -0.50
C GLN A 11 -7.86 21.95 -0.99
N ASN A 12 -7.90 22.27 -2.28
CA ASN A 12 -7.01 23.28 -2.91
C ASN A 12 -5.53 22.99 -2.67
N ALA A 13 -5.14 21.71 -2.68
CA ALA A 13 -3.78 21.27 -2.35
C ALA A 13 -2.70 21.88 -3.25
N ASN A 14 -3.04 22.28 -4.48
CA ASN A 14 -2.12 22.96 -5.39
C ASN A 14 -1.87 24.44 -5.04
N SER A 15 -2.65 25.03 -4.13
CA SER A 15 -2.53 26.42 -3.65
C SER A 15 -2.55 27.49 -4.76
N ILE A 16 -3.18 27.21 -5.91
CA ILE A 16 -3.15 28.12 -7.07
C ILE A 16 -4.15 29.27 -6.89
N ASP A 17 -5.39 28.96 -6.51
CA ASP A 17 -6.49 29.96 -6.46
C ASP A 17 -6.93 30.29 -5.03
N THR A 18 -6.71 29.39 -4.09
CA THR A 18 -7.14 29.53 -2.68
C THR A 18 -6.20 28.76 -1.75
N GLN A 19 -6.17 29.19 -0.48
CA GLN A 19 -5.39 28.52 0.57
C GLN A 19 -5.87 27.07 0.76
N PRO A 20 -4.95 26.10 0.91
CA PRO A 20 -5.33 24.74 1.27
C PRO A 20 -6.04 24.67 2.62
N THR A 21 -7.13 23.91 2.67
CA THR A 21 -7.91 23.70 3.91
C THR A 21 -8.16 22.23 4.13
N TRP A 22 -7.90 21.77 5.35
CA TRP A 22 -8.23 20.42 5.80
C TRP A 22 -9.68 20.37 6.28
N THR A 23 -10.43 19.39 5.81
CA THR A 23 -11.81 19.12 6.24
C THR A 23 -11.92 17.70 6.74
N LEU A 24 -12.42 17.53 7.97
CA LEU A 24 -12.78 16.24 8.52
C LEU A 24 -14.10 15.79 7.88
N LEU A 25 -14.13 14.57 7.37
CA LEU A 25 -15.33 13.95 6.80
C LEU A 25 -15.86 12.86 7.71
N SER A 26 -17.19 12.72 7.74
CA SER A 26 -17.82 11.51 8.26
C SER A 26 -17.61 10.35 7.28
N GLN A 27 -17.64 9.12 7.80
CA GLN A 27 -17.47 7.90 7.01
C GLN A 27 -18.53 6.89 7.41
N THR A 28 -18.89 6.00 6.48
CA THR A 28 -19.88 4.94 6.71
C THR A 28 -19.38 3.58 6.20
N GLY A 29 -20.15 2.53 6.50
CA GLY A 29 -19.84 1.16 6.10
C GLY A 29 -18.78 0.53 6.98
N ASP A 30 -17.90 -0.26 6.38
CA ASP A 30 -16.85 -1.02 7.05
C ASP A 30 -15.63 -0.14 7.38
N VAL A 31 -15.84 0.91 8.16
CA VAL A 31 -14.78 1.85 8.54
C VAL A 31 -13.60 1.08 9.15
N PRO A 32 -12.37 1.25 8.63
CA PRO A 32 -11.21 0.57 9.18
C PRO A 32 -11.06 0.85 10.69
N PRO A 33 -10.67 -0.15 11.49
CA PRO A 33 -10.25 0.11 12.86
C PRO A 33 -9.01 1.02 12.85
N ARG A 34 -8.62 1.48 14.03
CA ARG A 34 -7.35 2.22 14.21
C ARG A 34 -6.20 1.34 13.73
N ILE A 35 -5.56 1.75 12.65
CA ILE A 35 -4.53 0.98 11.97
C ILE A 35 -3.48 1.94 11.45
N GLU A 36 -2.23 1.49 11.46
CA GLU A 36 -1.10 2.18 10.86
C GLU A 36 -0.29 1.20 10.02
N HIS A 37 0.70 1.71 9.30
CA HIS A 37 1.60 0.89 8.50
C HIS A 37 0.92 0.08 7.38
N PHE A 38 -0.22 0.55 6.88
CA PHE A 38 -0.96 -0.08 5.77
C PHE A 38 -0.48 0.43 4.41
N ALA A 39 -0.63 -0.41 3.38
CA ALA A 39 -0.43 -0.02 1.99
C ALA A 39 -1.63 0.78 1.47
N THR A 40 -1.40 1.67 0.51
CA THR A 40 -2.47 2.45 -0.12
C THR A 40 -2.41 2.44 -1.65
N ALA A 41 -3.57 2.45 -2.28
CA ALA A 41 -3.77 2.71 -3.70
C ALA A 41 -4.89 3.71 -3.87
N TYR A 42 -4.79 4.59 -4.87
CA TYR A 42 -5.86 5.50 -5.24
C TYR A 42 -6.04 5.46 -6.75
N ASP A 43 -7.25 5.12 -7.20
CA ASP A 43 -7.64 5.16 -8.60
C ASP A 43 -8.44 6.45 -8.85
N PRO A 44 -7.89 7.41 -9.61
CA PRO A 44 -8.58 8.66 -9.92
C PRO A 44 -9.74 8.48 -10.91
N ILE A 45 -9.80 7.39 -11.68
CA ILE A 45 -10.86 7.14 -12.66
C ILE A 45 -12.13 6.71 -11.93
N SER A 46 -12.03 5.75 -11.01
CA SER A 46 -13.17 5.30 -10.21
C SER A 46 -13.38 6.12 -8.93
N ASN A 47 -12.46 7.03 -8.61
CA ASN A 47 -12.41 7.79 -7.36
C ASN A 47 -12.45 6.89 -6.12
N ARG A 48 -11.62 5.84 -6.13
CA ARG A 48 -11.56 4.85 -5.05
C ARG A 48 -10.19 4.79 -4.42
N MET A 49 -10.16 4.71 -3.10
CA MET A 49 -8.94 4.45 -2.34
C MET A 49 -8.98 3.03 -1.76
N THR A 50 -7.93 2.26 -1.93
CA THR A 50 -7.78 0.92 -1.33
C THR A 50 -6.70 0.96 -0.27
N ILE A 51 -6.96 0.33 0.87
CA ILE A 51 -5.97 0.07 1.90
C ILE A 51 -5.79 -1.44 2.10
N ALA A 52 -4.57 -1.87 2.43
CA ALA A 52 -4.27 -3.27 2.68
C ALA A 52 -3.24 -3.45 3.81
N GLY A 53 -3.49 -4.45 4.66
CA GLY A 53 -2.58 -4.82 5.75
C GLY A 53 -2.47 -3.75 6.84
N GLY A 54 -1.43 -3.86 7.68
CA GLY A 54 -1.11 -2.90 8.74
C GLY A 54 -0.80 -3.56 10.10
N CYS A 55 -0.32 -2.76 11.05
CA CYS A 55 0.12 -3.20 12.39
C CYS A 55 -0.84 -2.77 13.53
N CYS A 56 -0.40 -2.88 14.79
CA CYS A 56 -1.19 -2.55 15.99
C CYS A 56 -2.53 -3.31 16.03
N PHE A 57 -2.47 -4.63 16.27
CA PHE A 57 -3.46 -5.67 15.88
C PHE A 57 -3.32 -6.06 14.40
N TYR A 58 -2.14 -6.57 14.03
CA TYR A 58 -1.76 -6.95 12.66
C TYR A 58 -2.89 -7.59 11.84
N THR A 59 -3.05 -7.13 10.61
CA THR A 59 -4.09 -7.63 9.69
C THR A 59 -3.54 -7.78 8.28
N ASN A 60 -4.27 -8.52 7.46
CA ASN A 60 -4.13 -8.60 6.00
C ASN A 60 -5.42 -8.15 5.29
N ALA A 61 -6.35 -7.54 6.03
CA ALA A 61 -7.61 -7.05 5.47
C ALA A 61 -7.35 -6.06 4.35
N THR A 62 -8.11 -6.19 3.26
CA THR A 62 -8.15 -5.24 2.15
C THR A 62 -9.50 -4.52 2.20
N ARG A 63 -9.50 -3.19 2.15
CA ARG A 63 -10.72 -2.37 2.20
C ARG A 63 -10.67 -1.31 1.12
N VAL A 64 -11.81 -0.99 0.53
CA VAL A 64 -11.95 0.08 -0.46
C VAL A 64 -12.89 1.16 0.05
N LEU A 65 -12.52 2.42 -0.18
CA LEU A 65 -13.30 3.61 0.06
C LEU A 65 -13.83 4.12 -1.27
N ASP A 66 -15.15 4.15 -1.40
CA ASP A 66 -15.83 4.92 -2.44
C ASP A 66 -15.83 6.39 -2.04
N PHE A 67 -15.00 7.20 -2.69
CA PHE A 67 -14.95 8.64 -2.45
C PHE A 67 -15.88 9.36 -3.43
N ASN A 68 -16.98 9.91 -2.93
CA ASN A 68 -17.98 10.62 -3.76
C ASN A 68 -17.79 12.14 -3.71
N GLY A 69 -16.57 12.62 -3.46
CA GLY A 69 -16.28 14.02 -3.22
C GLY A 69 -16.83 14.53 -1.88
N LEU A 70 -16.69 15.83 -1.64
CA LEU A 70 -16.99 16.47 -0.34
C LEU A 70 -18.48 16.56 -0.02
N ALA A 71 -19.35 16.53 -1.03
CA ALA A 71 -20.79 16.56 -0.85
C ALA A 71 -21.37 15.15 -0.56
N GLY A 72 -20.61 14.10 -0.88
CA GLY A 72 -20.97 12.72 -0.58
C GLY A 72 -20.43 12.27 0.77
N VAL A 73 -20.96 11.15 1.27
CA VAL A 73 -20.39 10.46 2.44
C VAL A 73 -19.52 9.32 1.93
N PRO A 74 -18.19 9.36 2.17
CA PRO A 74 -17.29 8.26 1.82
C PRO A 74 -17.70 6.96 2.51
N GLN A 75 -17.85 5.89 1.73
CA GLN A 75 -18.28 4.59 2.22
C GLN A 75 -17.17 3.55 2.07
N TRP A 76 -16.85 2.88 3.17
CA TRP A 76 -15.91 1.77 3.17
C TRP A 76 -16.60 0.43 2.94
N THR A 77 -15.93 -0.45 2.21
CA THR A 77 -16.32 -1.84 2.03
C THR A 77 -15.11 -2.74 2.26
N THR A 78 -15.26 -3.77 3.07
CA THR A 78 -14.25 -4.83 3.20
C THR A 78 -14.28 -5.71 1.97
N LEU A 79 -13.13 -5.87 1.32
CA LEU A 79 -12.98 -6.74 0.18
C LEU A 79 -12.70 -8.18 0.65
N SER A 80 -13.13 -9.14 -0.15
CA SER A 80 -12.75 -10.56 -0.01
C SER A 80 -11.93 -10.98 -1.22
N PRO A 81 -10.62 -10.67 -1.25
CA PRO A 81 -9.78 -11.06 -2.36
C PRO A 81 -9.71 -12.59 -2.49
N GLU A 82 -9.64 -13.08 -3.72
CA GLU A 82 -9.43 -14.49 -4.01
C GLU A 82 -7.94 -14.87 -3.88
N ASP A 83 -7.66 -16.17 -3.99
CA ASP A 83 -6.35 -16.81 -3.90
C ASP A 83 -5.65 -16.71 -2.53
N THR A 84 -4.32 -16.81 -2.55
CA THR A 84 -3.50 -16.85 -1.33
C THR A 84 -3.40 -15.44 -0.78
N LEU A 85 -4.02 -15.20 0.37
CA LEU A 85 -3.87 -13.94 1.08
C LEU A 85 -2.44 -13.77 1.61
N PRO A 86 -1.90 -12.54 1.62
CA PRO A 86 -0.62 -12.27 2.27
C PRO A 86 -0.71 -12.55 3.78
N PRO A 87 0.44 -12.75 4.45
CA PRO A 87 0.52 -12.75 5.90
C PRO A 87 -0.09 -11.48 6.50
N ILE A 88 -0.53 -11.55 7.76
CA ILE A 88 -0.82 -10.33 8.52
C ILE A 88 0.49 -9.60 8.82
N GLY A 89 0.53 -8.28 8.74
CA GLY A 89 1.77 -7.55 8.99
C GLY A 89 1.80 -6.11 8.51
N ASP A 90 2.94 -5.46 8.77
CA ASP A 90 3.27 -4.14 8.22
C ASP A 90 3.31 -4.20 6.69
N ALA A 91 2.71 -3.22 6.03
CA ALA A 91 2.59 -3.09 4.59
C ALA A 91 3.08 -1.71 4.09
N GLN A 92 4.10 -1.16 4.75
CA GLN A 92 4.60 0.20 4.50
C GLN A 92 5.35 0.37 3.19
N LEU A 93 5.81 -0.72 2.59
CA LEU A 93 6.60 -0.71 1.37
C LEU A 93 5.70 -1.12 0.22
N PHE A 94 5.12 -0.13 -0.44
CA PHE A 94 4.13 -0.38 -1.48
C PHE A 94 4.30 0.56 -2.67
N GLY A 95 3.65 0.17 -3.76
CA GLY A 95 3.59 0.90 -5.01
C GLY A 95 2.26 0.62 -5.71
N HIS A 96 1.63 1.65 -6.25
CA HIS A 96 0.38 1.50 -6.99
C HIS A 96 0.60 1.82 -8.48
N ASP A 97 0.17 0.90 -9.32
CA ASP A 97 0.04 1.13 -10.75
C ASP A 97 -1.40 1.44 -11.13
N GLN A 98 -1.71 2.72 -11.34
CA GLN A 98 -3.07 3.11 -11.71
C GLN A 98 -3.47 2.67 -13.14
N PHE A 99 -2.52 2.33 -14.02
CA PHE A 99 -2.84 1.94 -15.40
C PHE A 99 -3.23 0.47 -15.49
N SER A 100 -2.57 -0.38 -14.70
CA SER A 100 -2.90 -1.81 -14.61
C SER A 100 -3.81 -2.16 -13.43
N ASN A 101 -4.15 -1.19 -12.57
CA ASN A 101 -4.98 -1.34 -11.37
C ASN A 101 -4.40 -2.41 -10.42
N ARG A 102 -3.11 -2.26 -10.10
CA ARG A 102 -2.32 -3.21 -9.31
C ARG A 102 -1.61 -2.53 -8.14
N LEU A 103 -1.74 -3.10 -6.96
CA LEU A 103 -1.00 -2.70 -5.76
C LEU A 103 0.10 -3.72 -5.47
N ILE A 104 1.34 -3.26 -5.45
CA ILE A 104 2.52 -4.05 -5.08
C ILE A 104 2.83 -3.75 -3.62
N VAL A 105 3.07 -4.79 -2.82
CA VAL A 105 3.47 -4.65 -1.41
C VAL A 105 4.63 -5.60 -1.13
N HIS A 106 5.68 -5.06 -0.53
CA HIS A 106 6.89 -5.79 -0.20
C HIS A 106 7.04 -5.93 1.31
N GLY A 107 7.53 -7.09 1.74
CA GLY A 107 7.96 -7.27 3.12
C GLY A 107 6.85 -7.50 4.15
N ILE A 108 5.63 -7.87 3.71
CA ILE A 108 4.49 -8.05 4.63
C ILE A 108 4.79 -9.10 5.70
N SER A 109 5.01 -8.62 6.93
CA SER A 109 5.25 -9.44 8.12
C SER A 109 5.13 -8.58 9.38
N PRO A 110 4.81 -9.16 10.55
CA PRO A 110 4.86 -8.44 11.82
C PRO A 110 6.28 -7.95 12.10
N GLY A 111 6.50 -6.63 12.13
CA GLY A 111 7.81 -6.03 12.36
C GLY A 111 8.74 -6.02 11.15
N SER A 112 8.23 -6.25 9.93
CA SER A 112 8.93 -6.12 8.64
C SER A 112 10.31 -6.82 8.57
N GLY A 113 10.32 -8.13 8.28
CA GLY A 113 11.56 -8.92 8.12
C GLY A 113 11.61 -9.88 6.94
N THR A 114 10.58 -9.95 6.10
CA THR A 114 10.60 -10.79 4.88
C THR A 114 11.01 -9.99 3.65
N ASN A 115 11.60 -10.67 2.67
CA ASN A 115 11.90 -10.13 1.35
C ASN A 115 10.92 -10.61 0.26
N ALA A 116 9.75 -11.12 0.66
CA ALA A 116 8.69 -11.51 -0.27
C ALA A 116 7.96 -10.29 -0.85
N THR A 117 7.50 -10.40 -2.09
CA THR A 117 6.69 -9.38 -2.78
C THR A 117 5.33 -9.95 -3.16
N TRP A 118 4.29 -9.24 -2.73
CA TRP A 118 2.89 -9.55 -2.98
C TRP A 118 2.28 -8.54 -3.95
N LEU A 119 1.34 -9.02 -4.77
CA LEU A 119 0.63 -8.22 -5.75
C LEU A 119 -0.87 -8.41 -5.59
N LEU A 120 -1.61 -7.31 -5.48
CA LEU A 120 -3.07 -7.28 -5.53
C LEU A 120 -3.51 -6.77 -6.90
N SER A 121 -4.17 -7.62 -7.68
CA SER A 121 -4.84 -7.20 -8.92
C SER A 121 -6.25 -6.71 -8.65
N ASN A 122 -6.78 -5.87 -9.56
CA ASN A 122 -8.11 -5.26 -9.47
C ASN A 122 -8.26 -4.46 -8.17
N ALA A 123 -7.24 -3.68 -7.81
CA ALA A 123 -7.13 -3.02 -6.51
C ALA A 123 -8.31 -2.09 -6.20
N ASN A 124 -8.91 -1.45 -7.20
CA ASN A 124 -10.10 -0.59 -7.04
C ASN A 124 -11.44 -1.36 -6.86
N ALA A 125 -11.44 -2.69 -6.98
CA ALA A 125 -12.64 -3.54 -6.93
C ALA A 125 -13.76 -3.13 -7.91
N VAL A 126 -13.41 -2.69 -9.13
CA VAL A 126 -14.36 -2.38 -10.20
C VAL A 126 -14.22 -3.41 -11.34
N GLY A 127 -15.33 -4.03 -11.73
CA GLY A 127 -15.41 -4.91 -12.91
C GLY A 127 -14.81 -6.31 -12.75
N ALA A 128 -13.98 -6.56 -11.74
CA ALA A 128 -13.43 -7.87 -11.42
C ALA A 128 -13.13 -8.01 -9.92
N THR A 129 -13.09 -9.25 -9.43
CA THR A 129 -12.72 -9.57 -8.05
C THR A 129 -11.24 -9.24 -7.80
N PRO A 130 -10.90 -8.57 -6.68
CA PRO A 130 -9.51 -8.44 -6.25
C PRO A 130 -8.86 -9.80 -5.99
N MET A 131 -7.58 -9.96 -6.32
CA MET A 131 -6.86 -11.22 -6.12
C MET A 131 -5.44 -10.95 -5.64
N TRP A 132 -4.99 -11.68 -4.62
CA TRP A 132 -3.62 -11.61 -4.13
C TRP A 132 -2.77 -12.73 -4.73
N VAL A 133 -1.54 -12.40 -5.13
CA VAL A 133 -0.53 -13.38 -5.53
C VAL A 133 0.81 -13.08 -4.87
N ASN A 134 1.50 -14.12 -4.40
CA ASN A 134 2.88 -14.04 -3.94
C ASN A 134 3.82 -14.02 -5.15
N SER A 135 3.93 -12.84 -5.79
CA SER A 135 4.68 -12.64 -7.03
C SER A 135 6.15 -13.04 -6.94
N ILE A 136 6.80 -12.76 -5.81
CA ILE A 136 8.19 -13.15 -5.54
C ILE A 136 8.24 -13.74 -4.13
N PRO A 137 8.23 -15.08 -4.00
CA PRO A 137 8.31 -15.72 -2.70
C PRO A 137 9.64 -15.43 -1.98
N ARG A 138 9.59 -15.49 -0.66
CA ARG A 138 10.75 -15.26 0.23
C ARG A 138 11.96 -16.11 -0.22
N GLY A 139 13.12 -15.46 -0.31
CA GLY A 139 14.41 -16.13 -0.60
C GLY A 139 14.55 -16.72 -2.01
N THR A 140 13.62 -16.42 -2.93
CA THR A 140 13.71 -16.87 -4.32
C THR A 140 14.56 -15.92 -5.18
N SER A 141 14.92 -16.38 -6.39
CA SER A 141 15.61 -15.54 -7.36
C SER A 141 14.78 -14.27 -7.66
N GLY A 142 15.39 -13.10 -7.53
CA GLY A 142 14.71 -11.81 -7.69
C GLY A 142 14.28 -11.14 -6.38
N SER A 143 14.33 -11.85 -5.25
CA SER A 143 14.15 -11.24 -3.93
C SER A 143 15.40 -10.41 -3.52
N PRO A 144 15.25 -9.20 -2.95
CA PRO A 144 16.37 -8.49 -2.33
C PRO A 144 16.90 -9.28 -1.11
N PRO A 145 18.14 -9.04 -0.65
CA PRO A 145 18.70 -9.71 0.52
C PRO A 145 17.84 -9.57 1.77
N GLU A 146 17.82 -10.61 2.61
CA GLU A 146 17.19 -10.53 3.94
C GLU A 146 18.03 -9.69 4.93
N GLY A 147 17.40 -9.23 6.01
CA GLY A 147 18.10 -8.49 7.07
C GLY A 147 18.38 -7.03 6.75
N LEU A 148 17.70 -6.48 5.75
CA LEU A 148 17.74 -5.06 5.41
C LEU A 148 16.74 -4.29 6.28
N ILE A 149 17.18 -3.15 6.82
CA ILE A 149 16.28 -2.17 7.43
C ILE A 149 15.71 -1.36 6.27
N LEU A 150 14.49 -1.71 5.88
CA LEU A 150 13.81 -1.10 4.76
C LEU A 150 13.31 0.29 5.18
N THR A 151 13.60 1.32 4.38
CA THR A 151 13.34 2.71 4.77
C THR A 151 12.26 3.39 3.93
N ALA A 152 12.21 3.12 2.63
CA ALA A 152 11.19 3.70 1.76
C ALA A 152 10.96 2.88 0.50
N SER A 153 9.81 3.09 -0.13
CA SER A 153 9.51 2.61 -1.47
C SER A 153 9.01 3.72 -2.38
N ALA A 154 9.20 3.54 -3.68
CA ALA A 154 8.62 4.37 -4.72
C ALA A 154 8.22 3.50 -5.91
N TYR A 155 7.20 3.93 -6.64
CA TYR A 155 6.75 3.22 -7.84
C TYR A 155 6.58 4.18 -9.01
N ASN A 156 7.05 3.75 -10.17
CA ASN A 156 6.86 4.45 -11.43
C ASN A 156 6.00 3.60 -12.37
N ALA A 157 4.73 4.00 -12.52
CA ALA A 157 3.75 3.31 -13.35
C ALA A 157 4.03 3.44 -14.87
N ALA A 158 4.77 4.47 -15.30
CA ALA A 158 5.08 4.67 -16.72
C ALA A 158 6.08 3.64 -17.25
N ASN A 159 6.96 3.11 -16.39
CA ASN A 159 7.98 2.14 -16.78
C ASN A 159 8.03 0.88 -15.87
N LYS A 160 7.00 0.69 -15.05
CA LYS A 160 6.77 -0.50 -14.21
C LYS A 160 7.95 -0.80 -13.28
N LYS A 161 8.54 0.24 -12.69
CA LYS A 161 9.66 0.12 -11.75
C LYS A 161 9.18 0.31 -10.32
N PHE A 162 9.41 -0.70 -9.49
CA PHE A 162 9.28 -0.59 -8.05
C PHE A 162 10.67 -0.44 -7.44
N ILE A 163 10.88 0.64 -6.70
CA ILE A 163 12.17 1.02 -6.14
C ILE A 163 12.07 0.89 -4.64
N LEU A 164 13.04 0.20 -4.05
CA LEU A 164 13.22 0.06 -2.61
C LEU A 164 14.50 0.79 -2.22
N ALA A 165 14.39 1.71 -1.26
CA ALA A 165 15.52 2.32 -0.58
C ALA A 165 15.67 1.62 0.77
N LEU A 166 16.84 1.04 1.00
CA LEU A 166 17.12 0.07 2.06
C LEU A 166 18.42 0.45 2.78
N ASN A 167 18.61 -0.06 3.99
CA ASN A 167 19.91 -0.06 4.65
C ASN A 167 20.32 -1.49 5.01
N ARG A 168 21.53 -1.88 4.63
CA ARG A 168 22.18 -3.08 5.16
C ARG A 168 23.05 -2.73 6.35
N ILE A 169 23.29 -3.70 7.22
CA ILE A 169 24.31 -3.62 8.24
C ILE A 169 25.58 -4.28 7.68
N ASP A 170 26.68 -3.54 7.59
CA ASP A 170 27.97 -4.11 7.18
C ASP A 170 28.62 -4.96 8.30
N ALA A 171 29.76 -5.58 8.02
CA ALA A 171 30.47 -6.42 8.98
C ALA A 171 30.96 -5.65 10.23
N LEU A 172 30.97 -4.31 10.18
CA LEU A 172 31.38 -3.43 11.26
C LEU A 172 30.18 -2.87 12.04
N GLY A 173 28.94 -3.20 11.64
CA GLY A 173 27.73 -2.70 12.26
C GLY A 173 27.21 -1.38 11.69
N ASN A 174 27.80 -0.86 10.61
CA ASN A 174 27.37 0.41 10.02
C ASN A 174 26.15 0.20 9.11
N LEU A 175 25.24 1.18 9.12
CA LEU A 175 24.18 1.28 8.12
C LEU A 175 24.75 1.76 6.79
N VAL A 176 24.64 0.94 5.76
CA VAL A 176 25.04 1.25 4.40
C VAL A 176 23.78 1.31 3.53
N PRO A 177 23.52 2.43 2.83
CA PRO A 177 22.36 2.55 1.98
C PRO A 177 22.48 1.66 0.74
N GLU A 178 21.39 1.02 0.35
CA GLU A 178 21.25 0.26 -0.88
C GLU A 178 19.95 0.63 -1.59
N VAL A 179 19.97 0.57 -2.93
CA VAL A 179 18.80 0.79 -3.78
C VAL A 179 18.56 -0.45 -4.61
N TRP A 180 17.36 -0.99 -4.51
CA TRP A 180 16.91 -2.15 -5.27
C TRP A 180 15.80 -1.75 -6.22
N VAL A 181 15.87 -2.20 -7.46
CA VAL A 181 14.89 -1.89 -8.50
C VAL A 181 14.30 -3.18 -9.04
N LEU A 182 13.04 -3.42 -8.72
CA LEU A 182 12.24 -4.47 -9.35
C LEU A 182 11.68 -3.93 -10.68
N SER A 183 12.01 -4.63 -11.76
CA SER A 183 11.58 -4.32 -13.12
C SER A 183 10.35 -5.14 -13.49
N ASN A 184 9.44 -4.56 -14.28
CA ASN A 184 8.15 -5.20 -14.62
C ASN A 184 7.39 -5.63 -13.36
N ALA A 185 7.45 -4.78 -12.32
CA ALA A 185 7.03 -5.14 -10.97
C ALA A 185 5.53 -5.44 -10.84
N ASP A 186 4.74 -5.08 -11.84
CA ASP A 186 3.31 -5.35 -11.90
C ASP A 186 2.93 -6.44 -12.91
N GLN A 187 3.86 -7.16 -13.55
CA GLN A 187 3.55 -8.26 -14.49
C GLN A 187 3.59 -9.61 -13.77
N GLN A 188 2.69 -10.54 -14.15
CA GLN A 188 2.76 -11.96 -13.78
C GLN A 188 3.57 -12.72 -14.83
#